data_AF-A0A4R3TSG5-F1
#
_entry.id   AF-A0A4R3TSG5-F1
#
_cell.length_a   1.000
_cell.length_b   1.000
_cell.length_c   1.000
_cell.angle_alpha   90.00
_cell.angle_beta   90.00
_cell.angle_gamma   90.00
#
_symmetry.space_group_name_H-M   'P 1'
#
loop_
_entity.id
_entity.type
_entity.pdbx_description
1 polymer ?
#
loop_
_entity_poly.entity_id
_entity_poly.type
_entity_poly.pdbx_seq_one_letter_code
_entity_poly.pdbx_strand_id
1 'polypeptide(L)' 'MDWNRIEGNWKQFKGSAKEKWAKLTDDDLQLIEGRREQLEGRLQERYGKAKDQVRQDVDDWLKGLH' A
#
# COMPACT_ATOMS: atom_id res chain seq x y z
N MET A 1 -2.78 -1.24 13.37
CA MET A 1 -3.90 -0.75 12.56
C MET A 1 -4.51 -1.90 11.77
N ASP A 2 -5.84 -2.01 11.67
CA ASP A 2 -6.50 -3.01 10.82
C ASP A 2 -6.62 -2.53 9.37
N TRP A 3 -6.49 -3.46 8.41
CA TRP A 3 -6.63 -3.14 6.99
C TRP A 3 -8.02 -2.58 6.66
N ASN A 4 -9.09 -3.08 7.30
CA ASN A 4 -10.45 -2.57 7.12
C ASN A 4 -10.56 -1.05 7.37
N ARG A 5 -9.77 -0.52 8.31
CA ARG A 5 -9.73 0.93 8.59
C ARG A 5 -9.00 1.70 7.48
N ILE A 6 -7.97 1.10 6.89
CA ILE A 6 -7.24 1.66 5.74
C ILE A 6 -8.14 1.69 4.52
N GLU A 7 -8.84 0.58 4.23
CA GLU A 7 -9.75 0.48 3.09
C GLU A 7 -10.84 1.55 3.16
N GLY A 8 -11.53 1.67 4.30
CA GLY A 8 -12.58 2.68 4.50
C GLY A 8 -12.08 4.13 4.46
N ASN A 9 -10.80 4.38 4.78
CA ASN A 9 -10.21 5.72 4.84
C ASN A 9 -9.07 5.90 3.83
N TRP A 10 -9.06 5.14 2.73
CA TRP A 10 -7.91 5.06 1.83
C TRP A 10 -7.45 6.42 1.31
N LYS A 11 -8.39 7.34 1.07
CA LYS A 11 -8.09 8.72 0.63
C LYS A 11 -7.18 9.48 1.61
N GLN A 12 -7.24 9.18 2.90
CA GLN A 12 -6.35 9.77 3.91
C GLN A 12 -5.00 9.03 3.95
N PHE A 13 -5.02 7.71 3.82
CA PHE A 13 -3.81 6.87 3.90
C PHE A 13 -2.98 6.82 2.62
N LYS A 14 -3.54 7.15 1.45
CA LYS A 14 -2.81 7.13 0.17
C LYS A 14 -1.60 8.05 0.15
N GLY A 15 -1.63 9.17 0.90
CA GLY A 15 -0.48 10.06 1.06
C GLY A 15 0.69 9.36 1.74
N SER A 16 0.42 8.73 2.88
CA SER A 16 1.43 7.93 3.61
C SER A 16 1.94 6.75 2.77
N ALA A 17 1.06 6.08 2.02
CA ALA A 17 1.48 5.03 1.09
C ALA A 17 2.43 5.57 -0.01
N LYS A 18 2.14 6.74 -0.56
CA LYS A 18 3.02 7.42 -1.54
C LYS A 18 4.39 7.78 -0.95
N GLU A 19 4.41 8.23 0.30
CA GLU A 19 5.65 8.56 1.02
C GLU A 19 6.48 7.30 1.28
N LYS A 20 5.85 6.20 1.72
CA LYS A 20 6.53 4.91 1.94
C LYS A 20 7.04 4.32 0.63
N TRP A 21 6.25 4.43 -0.44
CA TRP A 21 6.55 3.85 -1.74
C TRP A 21 6.61 4.92 -2.82
N ALA A 22 7.73 5.63 -2.90
CA ALA A 22 7.95 6.71 -3.86
C ALA A 22 7.82 6.33 -5.35
N LYS A 23 7.84 5.03 -5.71
CA LYS A 23 7.58 4.57 -7.10
C LYS A 23 6.10 4.42 -7.42
N LEU A 24 5.21 4.42 -6.42
CA LEU A 24 3.78 4.45 -6.67
C LEU A 24 3.36 5.86 -7.08
N THR A 25 2.66 5.94 -8.21
CA THR A 25 2.09 7.19 -8.71
C THR A 25 0.72 7.46 -8.08
N ASP A 26 0.19 8.68 -8.23
CA ASP A 26 -1.18 8.96 -7.76
C ASP A 26 -2.22 8.07 -8.47
N ASP A 27 -1.99 7.75 -9.74
CA ASP A 27 -2.82 6.84 -10.53
C ASP A 27 -2.80 5.42 -9.96
N ASP A 28 -1.61 4.88 -9.65
CA ASP A 28 -1.50 3.56 -9.00
C ASP A 28 -2.30 3.53 -7.69
N LEU A 29 -2.15 4.57 -6.86
CA LEU A 29 -2.84 4.69 -5.58
C LEU A 29 -4.35 4.87 -5.74
N GLN A 30 -4.80 5.54 -6.81
CA GLN A 30 -6.21 5.62 -7.16
C GLN A 30 -6.74 4.24 -7.56
N LEU A 31 -6.04 3.47 -8.38
CA LEU A 31 -6.45 2.12 -8.80
C LEU A 31 -6.46 1.10 -7.66
N ILE A 32 -5.57 1.28 -6.68
CA ILE A 32 -5.51 0.42 -5.48
C ILE A 32 -6.81 0.52 -4.69
N GLU A 33 -7.44 1.70 -4.59
CA GLU A 33 -8.71 1.93 -3.87
C GLU A 33 -8.76 1.33 -2.45
N GLY A 34 -7.62 1.25 -1.76
CA GLY A 34 -7.55 0.66 -0.41
C GLY A 34 -7.62 -0.86 -0.39
N ARG A 35 -7.60 -1.55 -1.54
CA ARG A 35 -7.54 -3.01 -1.63
C ARG A 35 -6.11 -3.49 -1.42
N ARG A 36 -5.88 -4.32 -0.40
CA ARG A 36 -4.55 -4.83 -0.03
C ARG A 36 -3.89 -5.56 -1.20
N GLU A 37 -4.61 -6.46 -1.85
CA GLU A 37 -4.08 -7.25 -2.95
C GLU A 37 -3.67 -6.41 -4.16
N GLN A 38 -4.38 -5.30 -4.42
CA GLN A 38 -4.00 -4.36 -5.48
C GLN A 38 -2.72 -3.61 -5.12
N LEU A 39 -2.60 -3.16 -3.86
CA LEU A 39 -1.35 -2.54 -3.38
C LEU A 39 -0.19 -3.53 -3.51
N GLU A 40 -0.37 -4.77 -3.05
CA GLU A 40 0.65 -5.81 -3.15
C GLU A 40 1.01 -6.12 -4.62
N GLY A 41 0.03 -6.17 -5.52
CA GLY A 41 0.25 -6.35 -6.95
C GLY A 41 1.10 -5.22 -7.55
N ARG A 42 0.71 -3.98 -7.32
CA ARG A 42 1.45 -2.80 -7.79
C ARG A 42 2.87 -2.73 -7.23
N LEU A 43 3.06 -3.09 -5.96
CA LEU A 43 4.38 -3.14 -5.36
C LEU A 43 5.26 -4.22 -5.99
N GLN A 44 4.72 -5.40 -6.30
CA GLN A 44 5.45 -6.42 -7.05
C GLN A 44 5.84 -5.90 -8.44
N GLU A 45 4.92 -5.28 -9.17
CA GLU A 45 5.17 -4.75 -10.52
C GLU A 45 6.21 -3.60 -10.54
N ARG A 46 6.06 -2.61 -9.63
CA ARG A 46 6.91 -1.41 -9.61
C ARG A 46 8.29 -1.64 -8.99
N TYR A 47 8.39 -2.55 -8.03
CA TYR A 47 9.62 -2.80 -7.30
C TYR A 47 10.29 -4.14 -7.65
N GLY A 48 9.63 -5.02 -8.39
CA GLY A 48 10.17 -6.35 -8.73
C GLY A 48 10.36 -7.25 -7.50
N LYS A 49 9.60 -7.00 -6.43
CA LYS A 49 9.71 -7.72 -5.15
C LYS A 49 8.90 -9.01 -5.19
N ALA A 50 9.36 -10.03 -4.47
CA ALA A 50 8.58 -11.24 -4.25
C ALA A 50 7.36 -10.96 -3.37
N LYS A 51 6.30 -11.76 -3.53
CA LYS A 51 5.04 -11.63 -2.78
C LYS A 51 5.24 -11.57 -1.26
N ASP A 52 6.13 -12.39 -0.73
CA ASP A 52 6.38 -12.45 0.72
C ASP A 52 7.02 -11.16 1.24
N GLN A 53 8.00 -10.63 0.50
CA GLN A 53 8.62 -9.34 0.82
C GLN A 53 7.62 -8.19 0.76
N VAL A 54 6.75 -8.20 -0.25
CA VAL A 54 5.71 -7.18 -0.38
C VAL A 54 4.69 -7.26 0.75
N ARG A 55 4.28 -8.46 1.15
CA ARG A 55 3.42 -8.67 2.32
C ARG A 55 4.05 -8.08 3.57
N GLN A 56 5.33 -8.34 3.80
CA GLN A 56 6.05 -7.81 4.95
C GLN A 56 6.18 -6.29 4.90
N ASP A 57 6.47 -5.70 3.74
CA ASP A 57 6.52 -4.25 3.53
C ASP A 57 5.17 -3.57 3.87
N VAL A 58 4.06 -4.17 3.42
CA VAL A 58 2.71 -3.66 3.70
C VAL A 58 2.37 -3.82 5.19
N ASP A 59 2.71 -4.95 5.80
CA ASP A 59 2.49 -5.17 7.25
C ASP A 59 3.31 -4.20 8.12
N ASP A 60 4.56 -3.93 7.73
CA ASP A 60 5.43 -2.95 8.39
C ASP A 60 4.84 -1.54 8.30
N TRP A 61 4.36 -1.15 7.12
CA TRP A 61 3.67 0.12 6.94
C TRP A 61 2.41 0.23 7.84
N LEU A 62 1.60 -0.83 7.90
CA LEU A 62 0.40 -0.87 8.77
C LEU A 62 0.70 -0.74 10.26
N LYS A 63 1.86 -1.27 10.70
CA LYS A 63 2.31 -1.14 12.10
C LYS A 63 2.83 0.26 12.40
N GLY A 64 3.40 0.95 11.41
CA GLY A 64 3.86 2.34 11.55
C GLY A 64 2.72 3.38 11.58
N LEU A 65 1.52 2.99 11.16
CA LEU A 65 0.31 3.82 11.29
C LEU A 65 -0.28 3.61 12.69
N HIS A 66 0.05 4.51 13.63
CA HIS A 66 -0.59 4.57 14.95
C HIS A 66 -2.03 5.08 14.87
#